data_AF-A0AAV5EXR8-F1
#
_entry.id   AF-A0AAV5EXR8-F1
#
_cell.length_a   1.000
_cell.length_b   1.000
_cell.length_c   1.000
_cell.angle_alpha   90.00
_cell.angle_beta   90.00
_cell.angle_gamma   90.00
#
_symmetry.space_group_name_H-M   'P 1'
#
loop_
_entity.id
_entity.type
_entity.pdbx_description
1 polymer ?
#
loop_
_entity_poly.entity_id
_entity_poly.type
_entity_poly.pdbx_seq_one_letter_code
_entity_poly.pdbx_strand_id
1 'polypeptide(L)'
;MSYSRVVCSLNCFSNLIVCACRPHPNECSGSDLDGDIYFVSWDQSLIPTRRVAPMDYSPAPTETLYHNVTIQEIKEYFTNYIVNESLGIIANAHVVFADKEYVKAESAPCIELAKLFSVAVDFPKTGVPALIPHELHVKEYPDFMEKLDKPTYISKGVLGKLYREIKKHTPHVQHFTKDVARRSYDPDLIVSGYEDYITEAFECKEEYDFKLRNLMGHYRIKSEAEIVSGCILKMSKIFTKSSDSDAIRVAVRSLRKEARSWFSEMSSDYGHDAVDAMASAWYHVTYHPDYWGSCNGGFDGPHLISFPWCVYDRLLTIKQRRKLKADVAI
;
A
#
# COMPACT_ATOMS: atom_id res chain seq x y z
N MET A 1 4.89 10.21 3.21
CA MET A 1 5.28 9.57 4.48
C MET A 1 6.79 9.71 4.63
N SER A 2 7.26 10.93 4.87
CA SER A 2 8.60 11.16 5.42
C SER A 2 8.36 11.68 6.82
N TYR A 3 7.98 10.78 7.71
CA TYR A 3 8.09 11.05 9.13
C TYR A 3 9.58 11.12 9.42
N SER A 4 10.03 12.18 10.08
CA SER A 4 11.33 12.19 10.75
C SER A 4 11.31 11.08 11.80
N ARG A 5 11.59 9.85 11.36
CA ARG A 5 11.63 8.66 12.22
C ARG A 5 12.91 8.76 13.04
N VAL A 6 12.78 9.29 14.24
CA VAL A 6 13.80 9.15 15.28
C VAL A 6 13.87 7.66 15.62
N VAL A 7 14.99 7.01 15.28
CA VAL A 7 15.25 5.62 15.67
C VAL A 7 15.91 5.64 17.04
N CYS A 8 15.13 5.44 18.09
CA CYS A 8 15.64 5.30 19.45
C CYS A 8 16.10 3.85 19.70
N SER A 9 17.36 3.67 20.08
CA SER A 9 17.88 2.39 20.54
C SER A 9 17.41 2.11 21.97
N LEU A 10 16.92 0.90 22.23
CA LEU A 10 16.44 0.44 23.54
C LEU A 10 17.53 0.36 24.63
N ASN A 11 18.80 0.61 24.33
CA ASN A 11 19.79 0.79 25.40
C ASN A 11 19.46 2.01 26.30
N CYS A 12 18.52 2.87 25.91
CA CYS A 12 17.92 3.88 26.79
C CYS A 12 16.64 3.40 27.52
N PHE A 13 15.98 2.34 27.06
CA PHE A 13 14.74 1.83 27.65
C PHE A 13 14.96 0.76 28.74
N SER A 14 16.16 0.19 28.86
CA SER A 14 16.52 -0.72 29.96
C SER A 14 16.60 0.00 31.31
N ASN A 15 16.71 1.32 31.29
CA ASN A 15 16.52 2.16 32.47
C ASN A 15 15.20 2.91 32.29
N LEU A 16 14.14 2.38 32.91
CA LEU A 16 12.97 3.16 33.31
C LEU A 16 13.41 4.16 34.41
N ILE A 17 14.40 4.99 34.11
CA ILE A 17 14.95 6.02 34.98
C ILE A 17 14.62 7.32 34.28
N VAL A 18 13.60 7.97 34.83
CA VAL A 18 13.35 9.41 34.80
C VAL A 18 14.66 10.18 34.57
N CYS A 19 14.95 10.56 33.33
CA CYS A 19 15.83 11.68 33.07
C CYS A 19 15.06 12.93 33.49
N ALA A 20 15.42 13.48 34.66
CA ALA A 20 14.65 14.44 35.44
C ALA A 20 14.39 15.82 34.80
N CYS A 21 14.55 15.99 33.47
CA CYS A 21 14.26 17.26 32.79
C CYS A 21 13.45 17.13 31.48
N ARG A 22 13.43 15.97 30.79
CA ARG A 22 12.68 15.81 29.53
C ARG A 22 12.27 14.34 29.29
N PRO A 23 10.99 14.03 29.01
CA PRO A 23 10.55 12.66 28.72
C PRO A 23 10.99 12.21 27.30
N HIS A 24 11.41 10.95 27.15
CA HIS A 24 11.84 10.38 25.86
C HIS A 24 10.81 10.48 24.72
N PRO A 25 9.49 10.32 24.97
CA PRO A 25 8.44 10.69 24.00
C PRO A 25 8.65 12.07 23.38
N ASN A 26 8.92 13.08 24.20
CA ASN A 26 9.09 14.45 23.74
C ASN A 26 10.38 14.67 22.93
N GLU A 27 11.39 13.81 23.10
CA GLU A 27 12.59 13.80 22.24
C GLU A 27 12.29 13.22 20.85
N CYS A 28 11.25 12.40 20.74
CA CYS A 28 10.78 11.80 19.49
C CYS A 28 9.77 12.71 18.79
N SER A 29 10.24 13.79 18.17
CA SER A 29 9.37 14.71 17.41
C SER A 29 8.33 15.47 18.24
N GLY A 30 8.59 15.71 19.53
CA GLY A 30 7.66 16.43 20.41
C GLY A 30 6.43 15.62 20.83
N SER A 31 6.47 14.31 20.61
CA SER A 31 5.40 13.34 20.86
C SER A 31 5.04 13.22 22.35
N ASP A 32 3.80 12.80 22.61
CA ASP A 32 3.30 12.49 23.95
C ASP A 32 2.84 11.02 24.05
N LEU A 33 1.98 10.71 25.04
CA LEU A 33 1.48 9.36 25.30
C LEU A 33 -0.04 9.26 25.14
N ASP A 34 -0.65 10.10 24.28
CA ASP A 34 -2.09 10.11 24.02
C ASP A 34 -2.56 9.11 22.95
N GLY A 35 -1.62 8.45 22.27
CA GLY A 35 -1.89 7.53 21.16
C GLY A 35 -0.75 7.37 20.16
N ASP A 36 0.38 8.06 20.37
CA ASP A 36 1.53 8.03 19.48
C ASP A 36 2.16 6.63 19.33
N ILE A 37 2.55 6.31 18.09
CA ILE A 37 3.14 5.02 17.71
C ILE A 37 4.62 5.20 17.41
N TYR A 38 5.44 4.40 18.09
CA TYR A 38 6.90 4.44 17.97
C TYR A 38 7.42 3.30 17.11
N PHE A 39 8.41 3.59 16.26
CA PHE A 39 9.18 2.55 15.59
C PHE A 39 10.29 2.06 16.50
N VAL A 40 10.23 0.80 16.91
CA VAL A 40 11.22 0.15 17.76
C VAL A 40 11.90 -0.96 16.98
N SER A 41 13.24 -0.97 16.98
CA SER A 41 14.04 -2.02 16.33
C SER A 41 15.16 -2.48 17.25
N TRP A 42 15.33 -3.80 17.30
CA TRP A 42 16.41 -4.52 17.99
C TRP A 42 17.48 -5.03 17.02
N ASP A 43 17.25 -4.90 15.71
CA ASP A 43 18.23 -5.30 14.69
C ASP A 43 19.43 -4.35 14.72
N GLN A 44 20.58 -4.89 15.08
CA GLN A 44 21.82 -4.13 15.22
C GLN A 44 22.26 -3.44 13.92
N SER A 45 21.85 -3.96 12.77
CA SER A 45 22.14 -3.34 11.46
C SER A 45 21.31 -2.08 11.19
N LEU A 46 20.15 -1.94 11.85
CA LEU A 46 19.24 -0.80 11.72
C LEU A 46 19.41 0.25 12.81
N ILE A 47 20.17 -0.07 13.87
CA ILE A 47 20.45 0.87 14.96
C ILE A 47 21.53 1.86 14.48
N PRO A 48 21.23 3.18 14.46
CA PRO A 48 22.22 4.19 14.06
C PRO A 48 23.41 4.19 15.03
N THR A 49 24.63 4.27 14.47
CA THR A 49 25.87 4.35 15.27
C THR A 49 26.09 5.74 15.89
N ARG A 50 25.49 6.78 15.31
CA ARG A 50 25.60 8.17 15.77
C ARG A 50 24.32 8.61 16.47
N ARG A 51 24.48 9.23 17.65
CA ARG A 51 23.40 9.89 18.40
C ARG A 51 23.51 11.40 18.18
N VAL A 52 22.36 12.07 18.09
CA VAL A 52 22.26 13.52 17.92
C VAL A 52 21.33 14.06 19.00
N ALA A 53 21.60 15.27 19.49
CA ALA A 53 20.74 15.90 20.48
C ALA A 53 19.34 16.18 19.89
N PRO A 54 18.26 15.96 20.67
CA PRO A 54 16.91 16.25 20.21
C PRO A 54 16.71 17.76 20.01
N MET A 55 15.89 18.13 19.02
CA MET A 55 15.47 19.51 18.82
C MET A 55 14.62 19.98 20.02
N ASP A 56 14.69 21.27 20.32
CA ASP A 56 13.78 21.91 21.28
C ASP A 56 12.41 22.12 20.62
N TYR A 57 11.39 21.50 21.20
CA TYR A 57 9.98 21.59 20.77
C TYR A 57 9.17 22.51 21.70
N SER A 58 9.83 23.50 22.32
CA SER A 58 9.14 24.51 23.12
C SER A 58 8.03 25.16 22.29
N PRO A 59 6.77 25.14 22.78
CA PRO A 59 5.63 25.59 22.00
C PRO A 59 5.74 27.07 21.66
N ALA A 60 5.25 27.43 20.47
CA ALA A 60 5.09 28.83 20.10
C ALA A 60 4.08 29.51 21.04
N PRO A 61 4.20 30.83 21.29
CA PRO A 61 3.22 31.56 22.07
C PRO A 61 1.82 31.40 21.44
N THR A 62 0.88 30.87 22.22
CA THR A 62 -0.52 30.75 21.82
C THR A 62 -1.17 32.12 21.82
N GLU A 63 -1.97 32.44 20.80
CA GLU A 63 -2.85 33.62 20.86
C GLU A 63 -3.95 33.37 21.90
N THR A 64 -3.87 34.05 23.04
CA THR A 64 -4.92 34.01 24.06
C THR A 64 -5.97 35.08 23.77
N LEU A 65 -7.19 34.65 23.46
CA LEU A 65 -8.33 35.55 23.32
C LEU A 65 -8.90 35.85 24.72
N TYR A 66 -9.03 37.14 25.06
CA TYR A 66 -9.54 37.59 26.36
C TYR A 66 -11.07 37.82 26.39
N HIS A 67 -11.79 37.27 25.41
CA HIS A 67 -13.21 37.45 25.21
C HIS A 67 -13.91 36.15 24.78
N ASN A 68 -15.25 36.16 24.81
CA ASN A 68 -16.03 35.01 24.36
C ASN A 68 -15.92 34.83 22.84
N VAL A 69 -15.54 33.63 22.42
CA VAL A 69 -15.40 33.26 21.01
C VAL A 69 -16.73 33.40 20.28
N THR A 70 -16.74 34.14 19.18
CA THR A 70 -17.91 34.34 18.33
C THR A 70 -17.93 33.37 17.14
N ILE A 71 -19.11 33.10 16.59
CA ILE A 71 -19.24 32.26 15.37
C ILE A 71 -18.49 32.87 14.19
N GLN A 72 -18.36 34.20 14.15
CA GLN A 72 -17.63 34.90 13.07
C GLN A 72 -16.13 34.58 13.12
N GLU A 73 -15.52 34.61 14.30
CA GLU A 73 -14.12 34.23 14.50
C GLU A 73 -13.86 32.76 14.16
N ILE A 74 -14.81 31.88 14.45
CA ILE A 74 -14.72 30.47 14.03
C ILE A 74 -14.65 30.37 12.50
N LYS A 75 -15.51 31.10 11.77
CA LYS A 75 -15.49 31.09 10.29
C LYS A 75 -14.18 31.66 9.73
N GLU A 76 -13.68 32.73 10.32
CA GLU A 76 -12.39 33.33 9.95
C GLU A 76 -11.24 32.38 10.21
N TYR A 77 -11.24 31.71 11.37
CA TYR A 77 -10.26 30.67 11.71
C TYR A 77 -10.27 29.52 10.71
N PHE A 78 -11.44 28.99 10.36
CA PHE A 78 -11.57 27.94 9.34
C PHE A 78 -11.01 28.38 7.98
N THR A 79 -11.28 29.62 7.58
CA THR A 79 -10.79 30.16 6.31
C THR A 79 -9.26 30.31 6.35
N ASN A 80 -8.73 30.86 7.45
CA ASN A 80 -7.30 30.99 7.67
C ASN A 80 -6.60 29.64 7.72
N TYR A 81 -7.24 28.63 8.32
CA TYR A 81 -6.72 27.27 8.38
C TYR A 81 -6.53 26.67 6.98
N ILE A 82 -7.54 26.77 6.13
CA ILE A 82 -7.52 26.24 4.75
C ILE A 82 -6.43 26.94 3.91
N VAL A 83 -6.27 28.25 4.07
CA VAL A 83 -5.29 29.03 3.29
C VAL A 83 -3.85 28.76 3.74
N ASN A 84 -3.63 28.57 5.04
CA ASN A 84 -2.30 28.48 5.63
C ASN A 84 -1.83 27.04 5.93
N GLU A 85 -2.53 26.02 5.42
CA GLU A 85 -2.10 24.62 5.54
C GLU A 85 -0.80 24.37 4.74
N SER A 86 0.36 24.55 5.38
CA SER A 86 1.69 24.45 4.75
C SER A 86 2.46 23.17 5.10
N LEU A 87 1.90 22.30 5.96
CA LEU A 87 2.57 21.11 6.49
C LEU A 87 3.13 20.19 5.38
N GLY A 88 2.31 19.90 4.37
CA GLY A 88 2.72 19.06 3.24
C GLY A 88 3.79 19.71 2.35
N ILE A 89 3.80 21.04 2.26
CA ILE A 89 4.80 21.80 1.51
C ILE A 89 6.14 21.74 2.23
N ILE A 90 6.16 22.00 3.54
CA ILE A 90 7.36 21.95 4.38
C ILE A 90 7.98 20.54 4.38
N ALA A 91 7.17 19.49 4.55
CA ALA A 91 7.66 18.10 4.52
C ALA A 91 8.32 17.75 3.18
N ASN A 92 7.68 18.13 2.06
CA ASN A 92 8.25 17.89 0.74
C ASN A 92 9.54 18.68 0.56
N ALA A 93 9.57 19.95 0.98
CA ALA A 93 10.77 20.77 0.90
C ALA A 93 11.93 20.16 1.68
N HIS A 94 11.70 19.73 2.91
CA HIS A 94 12.70 19.11 3.76
C HIS A 94 13.34 17.86 3.10
N VAL A 95 12.52 17.01 2.48
CA VAL A 95 13.03 15.83 1.74
C VAL A 95 13.95 16.23 0.59
N VAL A 96 13.59 17.29 -0.15
CA VAL A 96 14.40 17.74 -1.28
C VAL A 96 15.70 18.38 -0.82
N PHE A 97 15.68 19.25 0.18
CA PHE A 97 16.91 19.84 0.71
C PHE A 97 17.82 18.79 1.33
N ALA A 98 17.27 17.81 2.06
CA ALA A 98 18.06 16.72 2.63
C ALA A 98 18.71 15.80 1.57
N ASP A 99 18.14 15.72 0.36
CA ASP A 99 18.74 14.97 -0.76
C ASP A 99 19.82 15.78 -1.49
N LYS A 100 19.64 17.10 -1.62
CA LYS A 100 20.60 18.00 -2.31
C LYS A 100 21.83 18.31 -1.45
N GLU A 101 21.64 18.54 -0.17
CA GLU A 101 22.70 19.01 0.73
C GLU A 101 23.66 17.89 1.12
N TYR A 102 24.96 18.20 1.18
CA TYR A 102 25.99 17.22 1.53
C TYR A 102 25.82 16.67 2.95
N VAL A 103 25.47 17.55 3.89
CA VAL A 103 25.19 17.22 5.30
C VAL A 103 23.75 16.74 5.54
N LYS A 104 22.95 16.62 4.47
CA LYS A 104 21.58 16.09 4.48
C LYS A 104 20.65 16.85 5.44
N ALA A 105 19.97 16.13 6.34
CA ALA A 105 19.03 16.68 7.30
C ALA A 105 19.66 17.61 8.35
N GLU A 106 20.99 17.60 8.49
CA GLU A 106 21.71 18.52 9.39
C GLU A 106 22.07 19.85 8.71
N SER A 107 21.65 20.04 7.46
CA SER A 107 21.82 21.32 6.78
C SER A 107 20.98 22.40 7.46
N ALA A 108 21.46 23.65 7.44
CA ALA A 108 20.73 24.77 8.01
C ALA A 108 19.30 24.91 7.43
N PRO A 109 19.07 24.76 6.11
CA PRO A 109 17.72 24.73 5.54
C PRO A 109 16.83 23.63 6.13
N CYS A 110 17.36 22.41 6.33
CA CYS A 110 16.59 21.31 6.90
C CYS A 110 16.23 21.55 8.37
N ILE A 111 17.16 22.09 9.16
CA ILE A 111 16.92 22.42 10.57
C ILE A 111 15.85 23.51 10.68
N GLU A 112 15.89 24.53 9.83
CA GLU A 112 14.87 25.59 9.80
C GLU A 112 13.50 25.04 9.36
N LEU A 113 13.47 24.22 8.31
CA LEU A 113 12.25 23.54 7.87
C LEU A 113 11.68 22.63 8.96
N ALA A 114 12.52 21.96 9.75
CA ALA A 114 12.06 21.14 10.88
C ALA A 114 11.41 21.98 11.99
N LYS A 115 11.92 23.17 12.28
CA LYS A 115 11.28 24.13 13.20
C LYS A 115 9.93 24.59 12.67
N LEU A 116 9.88 25.00 11.40
CA LEU A 116 8.62 25.39 10.74
C LEU A 116 7.61 24.25 10.70
N PHE A 117 8.07 23.01 10.54
CA PHE A 117 7.23 21.83 10.58
C PHE A 117 6.57 21.66 11.96
N SER A 118 7.32 21.86 13.05
CA SER A 118 6.75 21.85 14.41
C SER A 118 5.66 22.92 14.58
N VAL A 119 5.91 24.14 14.12
CA VAL A 119 4.92 25.23 14.17
C VAL A 119 3.67 24.88 13.35
N ALA A 120 3.85 24.29 12.16
CA ALA A 120 2.74 23.89 11.30
C ALA A 120 1.88 22.76 11.89
N VAL A 121 2.47 21.84 12.66
CA VAL A 121 1.73 20.78 13.38
C VAL A 121 0.88 21.37 14.50
N ASP A 122 1.40 22.37 15.21
CA ASP A 122 0.72 23.03 16.31
C ASP A 122 -0.19 24.19 15.86
N PHE A 123 -0.20 24.55 14.58
CA PHE A 123 -1.07 25.59 14.01
C PHE A 123 -2.56 25.41 14.37
N PRO A 124 -3.17 24.20 14.29
CA PRO A 124 -4.56 24.00 14.71
C PRO A 124 -4.83 24.33 16.18
N LYS A 125 -3.80 24.30 17.03
CA LYS A 125 -3.88 24.56 18.48
C LYS A 125 -3.51 26.01 18.82
N THR A 126 -2.54 26.57 18.11
CA THR A 126 -1.92 27.85 18.43
C THR A 126 -2.47 29.02 17.62
N GLY A 127 -3.04 28.75 16.43
CA GLY A 127 -3.47 29.77 15.48
C GLY A 127 -2.34 30.47 14.72
N VAL A 128 -1.07 30.12 14.98
CA VAL A 128 0.10 30.77 14.39
C VAL A 128 0.53 30.05 13.09
N PRO A 129 0.40 30.67 11.90
CA PRO A 129 0.76 30.01 10.66
C PRO A 129 2.28 29.90 10.47
N ALA A 130 2.74 28.76 9.95
CA ALA A 130 4.13 28.58 9.59
C ALA A 130 4.43 29.27 8.24
N LEU A 131 5.13 30.40 8.29
CA LEU A 131 5.56 31.16 7.12
C LEU A 131 6.89 30.59 6.59
N ILE A 132 6.88 30.12 5.35
CA ILE A 132 8.06 29.56 4.70
C ILE A 132 8.86 30.71 4.05
N PRO A 133 10.12 30.93 4.43
CA PRO A 133 11.00 31.88 3.74
C PRO A 133 11.17 31.52 2.26
N HIS A 134 11.27 32.53 1.41
CA HIS A 134 11.42 32.34 -0.04
C HIS A 134 12.67 31.51 -0.42
N GLU A 135 13.72 31.57 0.40
CA GLU A 135 14.95 30.79 0.22
C GLU A 135 14.73 29.28 0.38
N LEU A 136 13.73 28.90 1.19
CA LEU A 136 13.34 27.52 1.44
C LEU A 136 12.31 26.99 0.42
N HIS A 137 12.05 27.74 -0.66
CA HIS A 137 11.18 27.28 -1.74
C HIS A 137 11.94 26.40 -2.73
N VAL A 138 11.48 25.16 -2.86
CA VAL A 138 12.08 24.17 -3.77
C VAL A 138 11.73 24.48 -5.22
N LYS A 139 12.76 24.68 -6.04
CA LYS A 139 12.67 24.90 -7.49
C LYS A 139 12.66 23.60 -8.30
N GLU A 140 13.44 22.60 -7.89
CA GLU A 140 13.60 21.32 -8.60
C GLU A 140 13.44 20.15 -7.65
N TYR A 141 12.82 19.06 -8.13
CA TYR A 141 12.47 17.90 -7.31
C TYR A 141 13.28 16.66 -7.70
N PRO A 142 13.60 15.76 -6.77
CA PRO A 142 14.28 14.52 -7.11
C PRO A 142 13.36 13.58 -7.90
N ASP A 143 13.96 12.75 -8.74
CA ASP A 143 13.31 11.79 -9.64
C ASP A 143 12.32 10.85 -8.93
N PHE A 144 12.64 10.43 -7.70
CA PHE A 144 11.78 9.54 -6.91
C PHE A 144 10.46 10.17 -6.43
N MET A 145 10.29 11.50 -6.53
CA MET A 145 9.04 12.17 -6.14
C MET A 145 7.99 12.26 -7.26
N GLU A 146 8.33 11.87 -8.49
CA GLU A 146 7.42 11.78 -9.65
C GLU A 146 6.57 13.05 -9.92
N LYS A 147 7.17 14.23 -9.74
CA LYS A 147 6.53 15.52 -10.04
C LYS A 147 6.64 15.82 -11.54
N LEU A 148 5.68 15.31 -12.31
CA LEU A 148 5.62 15.48 -13.78
C LEU A 148 5.49 16.94 -14.23
N ASP A 149 4.92 17.79 -13.38
CA ASP A 149 4.64 19.21 -13.61
C ASP A 149 5.82 20.13 -13.29
N LYS A 150 6.93 19.60 -12.75
CA LYS A 150 8.06 20.39 -12.23
C LYS A 150 9.39 19.88 -12.77
N PRO A 151 10.44 20.73 -12.82
CA PRO A 151 11.76 20.28 -13.20
C PRO A 151 12.27 19.25 -12.19
N THR A 152 12.88 18.18 -12.70
CA THR A 152 13.37 17.06 -11.89
C THR A 152 14.86 16.80 -12.10
N TYR A 153 15.52 16.29 -11.06
CA TYR A 153 16.92 15.86 -11.10
C TYR A 153 17.08 14.42 -10.62
N ILE A 154 18.15 13.75 -11.05
CA ILE A 154 18.44 12.36 -10.63
C ILE A 154 19.09 12.38 -9.24
N SER A 155 18.37 11.88 -8.22
CA SER A 155 18.90 11.80 -6.86
C SER A 155 20.06 10.81 -6.78
N LYS A 156 21.19 11.24 -6.20
CA LYS A 156 22.35 10.36 -5.93
C LYS A 156 22.21 9.59 -4.61
N GLY A 157 21.20 9.92 -3.80
CA GLY A 157 20.93 9.33 -2.50
C GLY A 157 20.42 7.88 -2.57
N VAL A 158 20.32 7.25 -1.40
CA VAL A 158 19.83 5.86 -1.26
C VAL A 158 18.39 5.75 -1.76
N LEU A 159 17.55 6.75 -1.49
CA LEU A 159 16.15 6.79 -1.93
C LEU A 159 16.04 6.80 -3.47
N GLY A 160 16.81 7.65 -4.14
CA GLY A 160 16.85 7.67 -5.61
C GLY A 160 17.34 6.36 -6.20
N LYS A 161 18.40 5.76 -5.64
CA LYS A 161 18.91 4.45 -6.08
C LYS A 161 17.86 3.36 -5.93
N LEU A 162 17.24 3.26 -4.75
CA LEU A 162 16.20 2.27 -4.48
C LEU A 162 14.99 2.47 -5.40
N TYR A 163 14.53 3.71 -5.57
CA TYR A 163 13.44 4.03 -6.47
C TYR A 163 13.72 3.56 -7.91
N ARG A 164 14.92 3.84 -8.43
CA ARG A 164 15.29 3.43 -9.79
C ARG A 164 15.43 1.92 -9.92
N GLU A 165 16.00 1.24 -8.92
CA GLU A 165 16.08 -0.22 -8.93
C GLU A 165 14.70 -0.86 -8.86
N ILE A 166 13.81 -0.36 -8.01
CA ILE A 166 12.41 -0.81 -7.99
C ILE A 166 11.77 -0.54 -9.34
N LYS A 167 11.89 0.67 -9.90
CA LYS A 167 11.27 1.02 -11.18
C LYS A 167 11.76 0.17 -12.35
N LYS A 168 13.03 -0.27 -12.35
CA LYS A 168 13.57 -1.23 -13.33
C LYS A 168 12.96 -2.62 -13.17
N HIS A 169 12.76 -3.07 -11.93
CA HIS A 169 12.29 -4.41 -11.61
C HIS A 169 10.79 -4.52 -11.42
N THR A 170 10.06 -3.40 -11.33
CA THR A 170 8.60 -3.37 -11.36
C THR A 170 8.24 -3.96 -12.72
N PRO A 171 7.79 -5.23 -12.76
CA PRO A 171 7.27 -5.74 -14.01
C PRO A 171 6.10 -4.82 -14.31
N HIS A 172 6.08 -4.22 -15.50
CA HIS A 172 4.79 -3.88 -16.08
C HIS A 172 3.96 -5.14 -15.88
N VAL A 173 2.90 -5.10 -15.06
CA VAL A 173 2.05 -6.27 -14.84
C VAL A 173 1.48 -6.57 -16.21
N GLN A 174 2.15 -7.44 -16.95
CA GLN A 174 1.80 -7.75 -18.31
C GLN A 174 0.47 -8.48 -18.22
N HIS A 175 -0.49 -8.03 -19.01
CA HIS A 175 -1.76 -8.71 -19.10
C HIS A 175 -1.51 -10.17 -19.50
N PHE A 176 -2.26 -11.09 -18.91
CA PHE A 176 -2.20 -12.50 -19.27
C PHE A 176 -2.62 -12.62 -20.74
N THR A 177 -1.67 -12.86 -21.64
CA THR A 177 -1.93 -13.00 -23.08
C THR A 177 -2.16 -14.46 -23.46
N LYS A 178 -2.74 -14.68 -24.66
CA LYS A 178 -2.91 -16.03 -25.21
C LYS A 178 -1.59 -16.81 -25.32
N ASP A 179 -0.47 -16.14 -25.59
CA ASP A 179 0.84 -16.79 -25.65
C ASP A 179 1.37 -17.15 -24.26
N VAL A 180 1.07 -16.36 -23.23
CA VAL A 180 1.37 -16.72 -21.83
C VAL A 180 0.53 -17.92 -21.42
N ALA A 181 -0.76 -17.97 -21.79
CA ALA A 181 -1.62 -19.12 -21.54
C ALA A 181 -1.03 -20.42 -22.11
N ARG A 182 -0.56 -20.39 -23.36
CA ARG A 182 0.09 -21.54 -24.01
C ARG A 182 1.34 -22.05 -23.26
N ARG A 183 2.13 -21.15 -22.68
CA ARG A 183 3.38 -21.50 -21.98
C ARG A 183 3.20 -21.88 -20.51
N SER A 184 2.14 -21.37 -19.87
CA SER A 184 1.90 -21.50 -18.43
C SER A 184 0.81 -22.51 -18.08
N TYR A 185 0.14 -23.08 -19.07
CA TYR A 185 -0.82 -24.15 -18.87
C TYR A 185 -0.11 -25.40 -18.32
N ASP A 186 -0.56 -25.84 -17.15
CA ASP A 186 0.00 -26.94 -16.39
C ASP A 186 -0.86 -28.19 -16.60
N PRO A 187 -0.40 -29.16 -17.41
CA PRO A 187 -1.13 -30.40 -17.64
C PRO A 187 -1.24 -31.27 -16.37
N ASP A 188 -0.48 -30.97 -15.32
CA ASP A 188 -0.57 -31.66 -14.03
C ASP A 188 -1.82 -31.35 -13.23
N LEU A 189 -2.49 -30.24 -13.55
CA LEU A 189 -3.71 -29.83 -12.87
C LEU A 189 -4.98 -30.39 -13.53
N ILE A 190 -4.85 -31.28 -14.52
CA ILE A 190 -5.99 -31.86 -15.26
C ILE A 190 -6.31 -33.26 -14.76
N VAL A 191 -7.54 -33.51 -14.33
CA VAL A 191 -8.01 -34.85 -13.93
C VAL A 191 -9.01 -35.37 -14.95
N SER A 192 -8.97 -36.67 -15.25
CA SER A 192 -9.92 -37.32 -16.17
C SER A 192 -11.38 -37.10 -15.72
N GLY A 193 -12.28 -36.81 -16.68
CA GLY A 193 -13.68 -36.48 -16.39
C GLY A 193 -13.94 -35.00 -16.15
N TYR A 194 -12.94 -34.12 -16.33
CA TYR A 194 -13.15 -32.67 -16.23
C TYR A 194 -14.04 -32.10 -17.34
N GLU A 195 -14.11 -32.78 -18.50
CA GLU A 195 -14.85 -32.34 -19.68
C GLU A 195 -16.34 -32.17 -19.41
N ASP A 196 -16.90 -33.03 -18.55
CA ASP A 196 -18.31 -33.03 -18.18
C ASP A 196 -18.71 -31.78 -17.40
N TYR A 197 -17.75 -31.08 -16.77
CA TYR A 197 -17.98 -29.92 -15.89
C TYR A 197 -17.54 -28.59 -16.51
N ILE A 198 -17.17 -28.58 -17.79
CA ILE A 198 -16.66 -27.37 -18.47
C ILE A 198 -17.73 -26.29 -18.56
N THR A 199 -18.98 -26.68 -18.83
CA THR A 199 -20.09 -25.74 -19.04
C THR A 199 -20.40 -24.97 -17.76
N GLU A 200 -20.57 -25.69 -16.66
CA GLU A 200 -20.85 -25.14 -15.33
C GLU A 200 -19.66 -24.31 -14.82
N ALA A 201 -18.43 -24.77 -15.07
CA ALA A 201 -17.22 -24.02 -14.73
C ALA A 201 -17.14 -22.70 -15.49
N PHE A 202 -17.60 -22.67 -16.75
CA PHE A 202 -17.65 -21.47 -17.57
C PHE A 202 -18.65 -20.45 -17.04
N GLU A 203 -19.87 -20.88 -16.68
CA GLU A 203 -20.89 -20.03 -16.07
C GLU A 203 -20.41 -19.44 -14.74
N CYS A 204 -19.82 -20.26 -13.86
CA CYS A 204 -19.27 -19.81 -12.58
C CYS A 204 -18.15 -18.77 -12.78
N LYS A 205 -17.31 -18.96 -13.80
CA LYS A 205 -16.23 -18.02 -14.11
C LYS A 205 -16.77 -16.70 -14.62
N GLU A 206 -17.77 -16.71 -15.49
CA GLU A 206 -18.39 -15.48 -16.02
C GLU A 206 -18.99 -14.64 -14.88
N GLU A 207 -19.72 -15.27 -13.95
CA GLU A 207 -20.30 -14.60 -12.78
C GLU A 207 -19.21 -14.05 -11.84
N TYR A 208 -18.13 -14.81 -11.61
CA TYR A 208 -17.00 -14.35 -10.80
C TYR A 208 -16.30 -13.14 -11.44
N ASP A 209 -16.00 -13.21 -12.74
CA ASP A 209 -15.32 -12.17 -13.49
C ASP A 209 -16.16 -10.89 -13.51
N PHE A 210 -17.49 -11.01 -13.68
CA PHE A 210 -18.42 -9.88 -13.59
C PHE A 210 -18.36 -9.20 -12.22
N LYS A 211 -18.46 -9.97 -11.14
CA LYS A 211 -18.38 -9.43 -9.76
C LYS A 211 -17.02 -8.79 -9.47
N LEU A 212 -15.92 -9.41 -9.89
CA LEU A 212 -14.58 -8.87 -9.68
C LEU A 212 -14.37 -7.57 -10.46
N ARG A 213 -14.85 -7.50 -11.72
CA ARG A 213 -14.81 -6.27 -12.53
C ARG A 213 -15.61 -5.13 -11.92
N ASN A 214 -16.77 -5.42 -11.35
CA ASN A 214 -17.57 -4.42 -10.65
C ASN A 214 -16.83 -3.86 -9.43
N LEU A 215 -16.16 -4.72 -8.65
CA LEU A 215 -15.31 -4.28 -7.54
C LEU A 215 -14.13 -3.42 -8.04
N MET A 216 -13.44 -3.87 -9.08
CA MET A 216 -12.33 -3.12 -9.70
C MET A 216 -12.79 -1.74 -10.20
N GLY A 217 -13.95 -1.67 -10.86
CA GLY A 217 -14.55 -0.42 -11.34
C GLY A 217 -14.93 0.53 -10.20
N HIS A 218 -15.54 0.01 -9.14
CA HIS A 218 -15.95 0.79 -7.96
C HIS A 218 -14.75 1.45 -7.27
N TYR A 219 -13.67 0.70 -7.06
CA TYR A 219 -12.45 1.20 -6.42
C TYR A 219 -11.43 1.83 -7.39
N ARG A 220 -11.76 1.91 -8.69
CA ARG A 220 -10.90 2.42 -9.77
C ARG A 220 -9.53 1.71 -9.85
N ILE A 221 -9.50 0.42 -9.53
CA ILE A 221 -8.31 -0.44 -9.61
C ILE A 221 -8.23 -1.02 -11.01
N LYS A 222 -7.06 -0.90 -11.66
CA LYS A 222 -6.88 -1.36 -13.04
C LYS A 222 -6.34 -2.79 -13.14
N SER A 223 -5.64 -3.26 -12.11
CA SER A 223 -4.98 -4.56 -12.11
C SER A 223 -5.68 -5.54 -11.18
N GLU A 224 -5.93 -6.74 -11.70
CA GLU A 224 -6.42 -7.87 -10.92
C GLU A 224 -5.46 -8.21 -9.77
N ALA A 225 -4.15 -8.17 -10.01
CA ALA A 225 -3.16 -8.48 -8.98
C ALA A 225 -3.24 -7.53 -7.78
N GLU A 226 -3.53 -6.24 -8.01
CA GLU A 226 -3.67 -5.24 -6.94
C GLU A 226 -4.90 -5.51 -6.06
N ILE A 227 -6.05 -5.81 -6.67
CA ILE A 227 -7.29 -6.04 -5.91
C ILE A 227 -7.24 -7.39 -5.18
N VAL A 228 -6.70 -8.43 -5.82
CA VAL A 228 -6.62 -9.81 -5.28
C VAL A 228 -5.60 -9.93 -4.16
N SER A 229 -4.48 -9.20 -4.23
CA SER A 229 -3.46 -9.14 -3.16
C SER A 229 -3.82 -8.17 -2.04
N GLY A 230 -4.69 -7.20 -2.30
CA GLY A 230 -4.95 -6.10 -1.37
C GLY A 230 -3.76 -5.14 -1.22
N CYS A 231 -2.78 -5.21 -2.14
CA CYS A 231 -1.62 -4.33 -2.21
C CYS A 231 -1.82 -3.35 -3.37
N ILE A 232 -2.55 -2.26 -3.13
CA ILE A 232 -2.82 -1.29 -4.19
C ILE A 232 -1.68 -0.27 -4.27
N LEU A 233 -0.99 -0.23 -5.41
CA LEU A 233 0.15 0.66 -5.63
C LEU A 233 -0.28 2.13 -5.81
N LYS A 234 -1.44 2.36 -6.46
CA LYS A 234 -1.94 3.70 -6.77
C LYS A 234 -3.43 3.84 -6.47
N MET A 235 -3.75 4.19 -5.23
CA MET A 235 -5.12 4.57 -4.86
C MET A 235 -5.46 5.97 -5.37
N SER A 236 -6.67 6.15 -5.90
CA SER A 236 -7.16 7.48 -6.28
C SER A 236 -7.27 8.37 -5.03
N LYS A 237 -7.05 9.69 -5.18
CA LYS A 237 -6.99 10.68 -4.08
C LYS A 237 -8.26 10.79 -3.21
N ILE A 238 -9.30 10.01 -3.53
CA ILE A 238 -10.64 10.07 -2.91
C ILE A 238 -10.73 9.16 -1.69
N PHE A 239 -9.88 8.13 -1.58
CA PHE A 239 -9.99 7.11 -0.53
C PHE A 239 -8.97 7.31 0.60
N THR A 240 -9.43 7.14 1.84
CA THR A 240 -8.63 7.19 3.07
C THR A 240 -7.83 5.90 3.24
N LYS A 241 -6.51 6.03 3.45
CA LYS A 241 -5.52 4.97 3.20
C LYS A 241 -5.65 3.67 4.00
N SER A 242 -6.38 3.66 5.11
CA SER A 242 -6.48 2.50 6.03
C SER A 242 -7.82 1.78 5.89
N SER A 243 -8.93 2.49 6.17
CA SER A 243 -10.28 1.92 6.17
C SER A 243 -10.70 1.34 4.81
N ASP A 244 -10.33 2.00 3.72
CA ASP A 244 -10.77 1.58 2.38
C ASP A 244 -9.98 0.37 1.86
N SER A 245 -8.72 0.20 2.27
CA SER A 245 -7.94 -0.99 1.92
C SER A 245 -8.50 -2.24 2.61
N ASP A 246 -8.92 -2.10 3.86
CA ASP A 246 -9.55 -3.19 4.61
C ASP A 246 -10.94 -3.53 4.04
N ALA A 247 -11.73 -2.53 3.64
CA ALA A 247 -13.00 -2.74 2.96
C ALA A 247 -12.82 -3.54 1.65
N ILE A 248 -11.82 -3.20 0.83
CA ILE A 248 -11.50 -3.95 -0.40
C ILE A 248 -11.14 -5.40 -0.06
N ARG A 249 -10.29 -5.61 0.95
CA ARG A 249 -9.89 -6.96 1.37
C ARG A 249 -11.08 -7.80 1.84
N VAL A 250 -12.01 -7.20 2.57
CA VAL A 250 -13.25 -7.86 3.01
C VAL A 250 -14.13 -8.20 1.81
N ALA A 251 -14.34 -7.26 0.88
CA ALA A 251 -15.16 -7.48 -0.31
C ALA A 251 -14.60 -8.63 -1.19
N VAL A 252 -13.30 -8.63 -1.47
CA VAL A 252 -12.63 -9.70 -2.24
C VAL A 252 -12.69 -11.03 -1.50
N ARG A 253 -12.55 -11.04 -0.18
CA ARG A 253 -12.69 -12.25 0.64
C ARG A 253 -14.11 -12.80 0.60
N SER A 254 -15.12 -11.91 0.59
CA SER A 254 -16.53 -12.29 0.44
C SER A 254 -16.78 -12.94 -0.92
N LEU A 255 -16.31 -12.33 -2.01
CA LEU A 255 -16.43 -12.90 -3.36
C LEU A 255 -15.77 -14.27 -3.47
N ARG A 256 -14.57 -14.45 -2.89
CA ARG A 256 -13.91 -15.76 -2.85
C ARG A 256 -14.68 -16.80 -2.03
N LYS A 257 -15.39 -16.37 -0.99
CA LYS A 257 -16.22 -17.27 -0.16
C LYS A 257 -17.46 -17.70 -0.93
N GLU A 258 -18.07 -16.79 -1.68
CA GLU A 258 -19.21 -17.06 -2.56
C GLU A 258 -18.83 -18.02 -3.70
N ALA A 259 -17.69 -17.81 -4.35
CA ALA A 259 -17.18 -18.76 -5.34
C ALA A 259 -16.98 -20.16 -4.74
N ARG A 260 -16.47 -20.24 -3.50
CA ARG A 260 -16.34 -21.53 -2.79
C ARG A 260 -17.68 -22.16 -2.42
N SER A 261 -18.73 -21.38 -2.17
CA SER A 261 -20.06 -21.96 -1.92
C SER A 261 -20.63 -22.59 -3.18
N TRP A 262 -20.51 -21.94 -4.35
CA TRP A 262 -20.91 -22.55 -5.64
C TRP A 262 -20.20 -23.88 -5.87
N PHE A 263 -18.89 -23.93 -5.61
CA PHE A 263 -18.11 -25.15 -5.71
C PHE A 263 -18.58 -26.25 -4.75
N SER A 264 -18.95 -25.88 -3.52
CA SER A 264 -19.40 -26.82 -2.50
C SER A 264 -20.80 -27.38 -2.81
N GLU A 265 -21.71 -26.55 -3.31
CA GLU A 265 -23.06 -26.95 -3.75
C GLU A 265 -22.98 -27.94 -4.91
N MET A 266 -22.16 -27.66 -5.93
CA MET A 266 -21.94 -28.61 -7.02
C MET A 266 -21.28 -29.91 -6.53
N SER A 267 -20.36 -29.84 -5.56
CA SER A 267 -19.72 -31.05 -5.00
C SER A 267 -20.73 -31.96 -4.28
N SER A 268 -21.79 -31.40 -3.66
CA SER A 268 -22.83 -32.22 -3.04
C SER A 268 -23.69 -32.96 -4.06
N ASP A 269 -23.87 -32.40 -5.26
CA ASP A 269 -24.73 -32.97 -6.29
C ASP A 269 -24.06 -34.14 -7.04
N TYR A 270 -22.73 -34.10 -7.21
CA TYR A 270 -21.97 -35.06 -8.03
C TYR A 270 -21.06 -36.03 -7.25
N GLY A 271 -20.93 -35.86 -5.92
CA GLY A 271 -20.17 -36.74 -5.03
C GLY A 271 -18.66 -36.43 -4.92
N HIS A 272 -18.01 -36.99 -3.91
CA HIS A 272 -16.64 -36.61 -3.51
C HIS A 272 -15.54 -36.94 -4.53
N ASP A 273 -15.77 -37.91 -5.43
CA ASP A 273 -14.78 -38.31 -6.44
C ASP A 273 -14.77 -37.34 -7.66
N ALA A 274 -15.85 -36.58 -7.88
CA ALA A 274 -15.97 -35.60 -8.96
C ALA A 274 -15.28 -34.25 -8.64
N VAL A 275 -14.95 -34.01 -7.37
CA VAL A 275 -14.44 -32.71 -6.89
C VAL A 275 -13.11 -32.31 -7.54
N ASP A 276 -12.23 -33.30 -7.78
CA ASP A 276 -10.94 -33.05 -8.42
C ASP A 276 -11.10 -32.76 -9.92
N ALA A 277 -12.07 -33.40 -10.58
CA ALA A 277 -12.42 -33.15 -11.98
C ALA A 277 -13.04 -31.75 -12.16
N MET A 278 -13.92 -31.34 -11.24
CA MET A 278 -14.51 -29.99 -11.23
C MET A 278 -13.46 -28.91 -11.00
N ALA A 279 -12.54 -29.10 -10.04
CA ALA A 279 -11.44 -28.15 -9.80
C ALA A 279 -10.52 -28.05 -11.03
N SER A 280 -10.30 -29.16 -11.74
CA SER A 280 -9.56 -29.19 -13.01
C SER A 280 -10.30 -28.43 -14.11
N ALA A 281 -11.64 -28.54 -14.19
CA ALA A 281 -12.45 -27.80 -15.14
C ALA A 281 -12.36 -26.29 -14.90
N TRP A 282 -12.40 -25.85 -13.63
CA TRP A 282 -12.20 -24.44 -13.25
C TRP A 282 -10.83 -23.93 -13.68
N TYR A 283 -9.77 -24.73 -13.48
CA TYR A 283 -8.43 -24.40 -13.95
C TYR A 283 -8.37 -24.32 -15.48
N HIS A 284 -8.97 -25.29 -16.18
CA HIS A 284 -8.98 -25.37 -17.63
C HIS A 284 -9.65 -24.15 -18.27
N VAL A 285 -10.85 -23.78 -17.84
CA VAL A 285 -11.60 -22.65 -18.40
C VAL A 285 -10.91 -21.30 -18.15
N THR A 286 -10.06 -21.20 -17.12
CA THR A 286 -9.29 -19.98 -16.85
C THR A 286 -7.95 -19.92 -17.59
N TYR A 287 -7.21 -21.03 -17.68
CA TYR A 287 -5.83 -21.01 -18.18
C TYR A 287 -5.66 -21.55 -19.61
N HIS A 288 -6.64 -22.26 -20.16
CA HIS A 288 -6.52 -22.85 -21.48
C HIS A 288 -6.61 -21.78 -22.59
N PRO A 289 -5.75 -21.83 -23.63
CA PRO A 289 -5.69 -20.81 -24.69
C PRO A 289 -6.99 -20.60 -25.48
N ASP A 290 -7.86 -21.61 -25.53
CA ASP A 290 -9.12 -21.55 -26.29
C ASP A 290 -10.23 -20.80 -25.55
N TYR A 291 -10.13 -20.70 -24.23
CA TYR A 291 -11.05 -19.92 -23.38
C TYR A 291 -10.50 -18.52 -23.07
N TRP A 292 -9.32 -18.17 -23.61
CA TRP A 292 -8.74 -16.85 -23.47
C TRP A 292 -9.60 -15.81 -24.20
N GLY A 293 -10.11 -14.84 -23.44
CA GLY A 293 -11.02 -13.81 -23.97
C GLY A 293 -12.47 -14.25 -24.18
N SER A 294 -12.79 -15.53 -24.05
CA SER A 294 -14.16 -16.06 -24.26
C SER A 294 -15.13 -15.63 -23.16
N CYS A 295 -14.65 -15.48 -21.92
CA CYS A 295 -15.45 -14.99 -20.78
C CYS A 295 -15.49 -13.45 -20.69
N ASN A 296 -14.97 -12.73 -21.69
CA ASN A 296 -14.97 -11.27 -21.63
C ASN A 296 -16.34 -10.65 -21.93
N GLY A 297 -17.33 -11.41 -22.39
CA GLY A 297 -18.70 -10.94 -22.61
C GLY A 297 -18.79 -9.70 -23.53
N GLY A 298 -17.84 -9.57 -24.48
CA GLY A 298 -17.74 -8.39 -25.36
C GLY A 298 -17.11 -7.14 -24.75
N PHE A 299 -16.64 -7.17 -23.50
CA PHE A 299 -15.88 -6.09 -22.89
C PHE A 299 -14.39 -6.16 -23.25
N ASP A 300 -13.80 -5.03 -23.65
CA ASP A 300 -12.37 -4.86 -23.95
C ASP A 300 -11.48 -4.85 -22.68
N GLY A 301 -11.77 -5.76 -21.75
CA GLY A 301 -11.09 -5.90 -20.47
C GLY A 301 -10.03 -7.00 -20.48
N PRO A 302 -9.02 -6.93 -19.59
CA PRO A 302 -8.04 -8.00 -19.47
C PRO A 302 -8.70 -9.32 -19.01
N HIS A 303 -8.16 -10.43 -19.51
CA HIS A 303 -8.52 -11.78 -19.07
C HIS A 303 -8.10 -11.97 -17.61
N LEU A 304 -9.04 -12.38 -16.76
CA LEU A 304 -8.83 -12.56 -15.32
C LEU A 304 -8.42 -14.00 -15.00
N ILE A 305 -7.54 -14.16 -14.02
CA ILE A 305 -6.89 -15.45 -13.69
C ILE A 305 -7.08 -15.91 -12.23
N SER A 306 -7.74 -15.14 -11.37
CA SER A 306 -7.86 -15.42 -9.93
C SER A 306 -8.93 -16.45 -9.57
N PHE A 307 -9.87 -16.71 -10.48
CA PHE A 307 -11.02 -17.61 -10.26
C PHE A 307 -10.65 -19.01 -9.73
N PRO A 308 -9.79 -19.81 -10.38
CA PRO A 308 -9.52 -21.20 -9.97
C PRO A 308 -8.76 -21.26 -8.63
N TRP A 309 -8.09 -20.18 -8.24
CA TRP A 309 -7.41 -20.07 -6.96
C TRP A 309 -8.37 -19.87 -5.78
N CYS A 310 -9.68 -19.74 -6.02
CA CYS A 310 -10.67 -19.81 -4.95
C CYS A 310 -10.71 -21.20 -4.27
N VAL A 311 -10.34 -22.25 -5.03
CA VAL A 311 -10.26 -23.66 -4.62
C VAL A 311 -8.81 -24.19 -4.62
N TYR A 312 -7.87 -23.33 -4.22
CA TYR A 312 -6.43 -23.63 -4.22
C TYR A 312 -6.08 -24.89 -3.43
N ASP A 313 -6.84 -25.22 -2.38
CA ASP A 313 -6.68 -26.42 -1.56
C ASP A 313 -6.78 -27.70 -2.40
N ARG A 314 -7.70 -27.75 -3.36
CA ARG A 314 -7.92 -28.91 -4.24
C ARG A 314 -6.88 -28.99 -5.35
N LEU A 315 -6.58 -27.87 -5.99
CA LEU A 315 -5.52 -27.81 -7.01
C LEU A 315 -4.15 -28.24 -6.45
N LEU A 316 -3.84 -27.84 -5.21
CA LEU A 316 -2.62 -28.28 -4.52
C LEU A 316 -2.63 -29.78 -4.23
N THR A 317 -3.78 -30.32 -3.81
CA THR A 317 -3.94 -31.76 -3.54
C THR A 317 -3.73 -32.59 -4.82
N ILE A 318 -4.30 -32.15 -5.95
CA ILE A 318 -4.09 -32.79 -7.27
C ILE A 318 -2.60 -32.82 -7.62
N LYS A 319 -1.92 -31.68 -7.48
CA LYS A 319 -0.50 -31.55 -7.81
C LYS A 319 0.39 -32.41 -6.90
N GLN A 320 0.08 -32.50 -5.61
CA GLN A 320 0.79 -33.37 -4.66
C GLN A 320 0.63 -34.85 -5.01
N ARG A 321 -0.60 -35.30 -5.33
CA ARG A 321 -0.85 -36.70 -5.72
C ARG A 321 -0.12 -37.08 -7.01
N ARG A 322 -0.01 -36.17 -7.97
CA ARG A 322 0.76 -36.41 -9.20
C ARG A 322 2.25 -36.52 -8.96
N LYS A 323 2.84 -35.66 -8.11
CA LYS A 323 4.25 -35.79 -7.71
C LYS A 323 4.53 -37.14 -7.06
N LEU A 324 3.68 -37.56 -6.11
CA LEU A 324 3.83 -38.86 -5.46
C LEU A 324 3.73 -40.04 -6.45
N LYS A 325 2.86 -39.96 -7.47
CA LYS A 325 2.79 -40.98 -8.53
C LYS A 325 4.03 -40.97 -9.43
N ALA A 326 4.62 -39.81 -9.69
CA ALA A 326 5.87 -39.69 -10.45
C ALA A 326 7.07 -40.27 -9.67
N ASP A 327 7.12 -40.05 -8.35
CA ASP A 327 8.21 -40.56 -7.49
C ASP A 327 8.14 -42.08 -7.26
N VAL A 328 6.93 -42.67 -7.30
CA VAL A 328 6.72 -44.14 -7.18
C VAL A 328 6.94 -44.87 -8.51
N ALA A 329 6.95 -44.16 -9.64
CA ALA A 329 7.16 -44.73 -10.97
C ALA A 329 8.64 -44.75 -11.41
N ILE A 330 9.57 -44.35 -10.52
CA ILE A 330 11.03 -44.33 -10.75
C ILE A 330 11.69 -45.54 -10.10
#